data_AF-A0A095Z9J6-F1
#
_entry.id   AF-A0A095Z9J6-F1
#
_cell.length_a   1.000
_cell.length_b   1.000
_cell.length_c   1.000
_cell.angle_alpha   90.00
_cell.angle_beta   90.00
_cell.angle_gamma   90.00
#
_symmetry.space_group_name_H-M   'P 1'
#
loop_
_entity.id
_entity.type
_entity.pdbx_description
1 polymer ?
#
loop_
_entity_poly.entity_id
_entity_poly.type
_entity_poly.pdbx_seq_one_letter_code
_entity_poly.pdbx_strand_id
1 'polypeptide(L)' 'MLRYPRVEIIKRKTFVPIYQEQYEVQTMRPNRPMKSKFGMNKSQAMAYSRREIALLKQEGYTKVVYQSMMVNLKTFRS' A
#
# COMPACT_ATOMS: atom_id res chain seq x y z
N MET A 1 -2.50 -18.06 7.71
CA MET A 1 -2.10 -17.56 6.38
C MET A 1 -2.94 -16.36 6.00
N LEU A 2 -2.33 -15.28 5.52
CA LEU A 2 -3.10 -14.15 4.96
C LEU A 2 -3.89 -14.64 3.73
N ARG A 3 -5.21 -14.40 3.73
CA ARG A 3 -6.10 -14.83 2.65
C ARG A 3 -6.18 -13.86 1.48
N TYR A 4 -5.86 -12.58 1.71
CA TYR A 4 -5.91 -11.52 0.73
C TYR A 4 -4.64 -10.67 0.77
N PRO A 5 -4.19 -10.12 -0.38
CA PRO A 5 -3.12 -9.14 -0.40
C PRO A 5 -3.50 -7.87 0.37
N ARG A 6 -2.50 -7.14 0.86
CA ARG A 6 -2.68 -5.88 1.60
C ARG A 6 -1.83 -4.77 1.00
N VAL A 7 -2.37 -3.56 0.98
CA VAL A 7 -1.67 -2.33 0.61
C VAL A 7 -2.07 -1.24 1.61
N GLU A 8 -1.13 -0.80 2.43
CA GLU A 8 -1.37 0.16 3.50
C GLU A 8 -0.47 1.37 3.30
N ILE A 9 -1.01 2.57 3.53
CA ILE A 9 -0.25 3.81 3.56
C ILE A 9 -0.18 4.27 5.00
N ILE A 10 1.04 4.32 5.55
CA ILE A 10 1.30 4.68 6.93
C ILE A 10 1.96 6.06 6.95
N LYS A 11 1.35 6.98 7.68
CA LYS A 11 1.97 8.28 7.96
C LYS A 11 2.97 8.13 9.10
N ARG A 12 4.19 8.58 8.88
CA ARG A 12 5.28 8.63 9.85
C ARG A 12 5.64 10.09 10.12
N LYS A 13 5.94 10.40 11.38
CA LYS A 13 6.57 11.66 11.75
C LYS A 13 8.00 11.34 12.14
N THR A 14 8.95 11.95 11.46
CA THR A 14 10.38 11.78 11.71
C THR A 14 10.98 13.13 12.06
N PHE A 15 11.86 13.16 13.04
CA PHE A 15 12.51 14.40 13.48
C PHE A 15 13.96 14.44 12.94
N VAL A 16 14.23 15.35 11.99
CA VAL A 16 15.57 15.62 11.46
C VAL A 16 15.63 17.05 10.89
N PRO A 17 16.36 18.04 11.46
CA PRO A 17 16.23 18.63 12.81
C PRO A 17 14.89 19.36 13.06
N ILE A 18 13.93 19.25 12.13
CA ILE A 18 12.54 19.68 12.28
C ILE A 18 11.61 18.48 12.10
N TYR A 19 10.38 18.55 12.62
CA TYR A 19 9.38 17.50 12.37
C TYR A 19 9.01 17.49 10.89
N GLN A 20 9.24 16.34 10.25
CA GLN A 20 8.85 16.10 8.87
C GLN A 20 7.81 14.98 8.81
N GLU A 21 6.82 15.16 7.96
CA GLU A 21 5.84 14.13 7.65
C GLU A 21 6.35 13.30 6.47
N GLN A 22 6.56 12.01 6.72
CA GLN A 22 6.92 11.04 5.71
C GLN A 22 5.84 9.97 5.64
N TYR A 23 5.77 9.27 4.51
CA TYR A 23 4.82 8.21 4.27
C TYR A 23 5.58 6.94 3.90
N GLU A 24 5.07 5.85 4.44
CA GLU A 24 5.50 4.49 4.17
C GLU A 24 4.36 3.77 3.45
N VAL A 25 4.66 3.00 2.42
CA VAL A 25 3.69 2.07 1.84
C VAL A 25 4.14 0.65 2.14
N GLN A 26 3.29 -0.10 2.83
CA GLN A 26 3.48 -1.51 3.11
C GLN A 26 2.63 -2.34 2.15
N THR A 27 3.24 -3.33 1.52
CA THR A 27 2.56 -4.26 0.62
C THR A 27 2.81 -5.69 1.03
N MET A 28 1.75 -6.48 1.04
CA MET A 28 1.77 -7.88 1.43
C MET A 28 1.04 -8.70 0.38
N ARG A 29 1.58 -9.88 0.06
CA ARG A 29 0.92 -10.90 -0.77
C ARG A 29 0.86 -12.21 0.02
N PRO A 30 -0.15 -13.07 -0.19
CA PRO A 30 -0.13 -14.42 0.35
C PRO A 30 1.18 -15.14 -0.03
N ASN A 31 1.79 -15.83 0.93
CA ASN A 31 2.99 -16.65 0.74
C ASN A 31 4.23 -15.89 0.26
N ARG A 32 4.25 -14.56 0.38
CA ARG A 32 5.44 -13.74 0.12
C ARG A 32 5.74 -12.87 1.34
N PRO A 33 7.01 -12.52 1.58
CA PRO A 33 7.35 -11.56 2.62
C PRO A 33 6.71 -10.20 2.34
N MET A 34 6.41 -9.47 3.41
CA MET A 34 5.97 -8.09 3.32
C MET A 34 7.08 -7.22 2.72
N LYS A 35 6.71 -6.30 1.84
CA LYS A 35 7.59 -5.24 1.33
C LYS A 35 7.15 -3.90 1.91
N SER A 36 8.12 -3.03 2.19
CA SER A 36 7.88 -1.69 2.74
C SER A 36 8.73 -0.69 1.99
N LYS A 37 8.13 0.42 1.56
CA LYS A 37 8.82 1.55 0.94
C LYS A 37 8.64 2.79 1.80
N PHE A 38 9.74 3.40 2.22
CA PHE A 38 9.78 4.53 3.16
C PHE A 38 10.14 5.85 2.46
N GLY A 39 10.09 6.95 3.22
CA GLY A 39 10.63 8.25 2.80
C GLY A 39 9.83 8.96 1.70
N MET A 40 8.59 8.54 1.43
CA MET A 40 7.75 9.17 0.42
C MET A 40 7.01 10.37 0.98
N ASN A 41 6.74 11.38 0.16
CA ASN A 41 5.70 12.35 0.47
C ASN A 41 4.30 11.74 0.21
N LYS A 42 3.23 12.44 0.62
CA LYS A 42 1.85 11.95 0.51
C LYS A 42 1.47 11.59 -0.94
N SER A 43 1.82 12.43 -1.90
CA SER A 43 1.47 12.21 -3.32
C SER A 43 2.20 11.00 -3.89
N GLN A 44 3.50 10.86 -3.60
CA GLN A 44 4.31 9.71 -3.99
C GLN A 44 3.77 8.40 -3.39
N ALA A 45 3.40 8.40 -2.12
CA ALA A 45 2.82 7.22 -1.47
C ALA A 45 1.48 6.80 -2.09
N MET A 46 0.61 7.77 -2.40
CA MET A 46 -0.65 7.51 -3.10
C MET A 46 -0.44 6.98 -4.52
N ALA A 47 0.51 7.56 -5.27
CA ALA A 47 0.83 7.08 -6.62
C ALA A 47 1.41 5.66 -6.58
N TYR A 48 2.28 5.37 -5.61
CA TYR A 48 2.86 4.05 -5.42
C TYR A 48 1.80 3.01 -5.04
N SER A 49 0.89 3.33 -4.11
CA SER A 49 -0.17 2.42 -3.69
C SER A 49 -1.13 2.07 -4.84
N ARG A 50 -1.46 3.04 -5.70
CA ARG A 50 -2.27 2.81 -6.92
C ARG A 50 -1.58 1.87 -7.91
N ARG A 51 -0.26 2.02 -8.11
CA ARG A 51 0.51 1.09 -8.95
C ARG A 51 0.49 -0.32 -8.39
N GLU A 52 0.63 -0.48 -7.07
CA GLU A 52 0.55 -1.78 -6.41
C GLU A 52 -0.83 -2.44 -6.55
N ILE A 53 -1.90 -1.64 -6.48
CA ILE A 53 -3.27 -2.10 -6.77
C ILE A 53 -3.41 -2.54 -8.23
N ALA A 54 -2.83 -1.82 -9.19
CA ALA A 54 -2.87 -2.21 -10.60
C ALA A 54 -2.11 -3.52 -10.84
N LEU A 55 -0.94 -3.70 -10.20
CA LEU A 55 -0.20 -4.96 -10.25
C LEU A 55 -1.01 -6.11 -9.66
N LEU A 56 -1.71 -5.90 -8.55
CA LEU A 56 -2.59 -6.91 -7.97
C LEU A 56 -3.69 -7.38 -8.92
N LYS A 57 -4.26 -6.47 -9.72
CA LYS A 57 -5.24 -6.82 -10.76
C LYS A 57 -4.60 -7.69 -11.83
N GLN A 58 -3.39 -7.36 -12.27
CA GLN A 58 -2.65 -8.14 -13.26
C GLN A 58 -2.23 -9.51 -12.72
N GLU A 59 -1.90 -9.62 -11.43
CA GLU A 59 -1.62 -10.88 -10.74
C GLU A 59 -2.88 -11.76 -10.54
N GLY A 60 -4.08 -11.27 -10.90
CA GLY A 60 -5.34 -12.03 -10.84
C GLY A 60 -6.10 -11.93 -9.52
N TYR A 61 -5.70 -11.06 -8.59
CA TYR A 61 -6.42 -10.88 -7.34
C TYR A 61 -7.75 -10.15 -7.57
N THR A 62 -8.80 -10.61 -6.89
CA THR A 62 -10.14 -10.00 -6.95
C THR A 62 -10.45 -9.12 -5.76
N LYS A 63 -9.77 -9.32 -4.62
CA LYS A 63 -9.94 -8.56 -3.38
C LYS A 63 -8.59 -8.19 -2.80
N VAL A 64 -8.53 -7.01 -2.19
CA VAL A 64 -7.36 -6.51 -1.46
C VAL A 64 -7.83 -5.84 -0.17
N VAL A 65 -7.02 -5.87 0.87
CA VAL A 65 -7.18 -4.93 2.00
C VAL A 65 -6.39 -3.68 1.66
N TYR A 66 -7.10 -2.59 1.38
CA TYR A 66 -6.50 -1.28 1.09
C TYR A 66 -6.88 -0.30 2.20
N GLN A 67 -5.88 0.31 2.84
CA GLN A 67 -6.09 1.25 3.95
C GLN A 67 -7.05 0.68 5.02
N SER A 68 -6.77 -0.54 5.48
CA SER A 68 -7.60 -1.29 6.43
C SER A 68 -9.05 -1.61 5.99
N MET A 69 -9.41 -1.35 4.73
CA MET A 69 -10.72 -1.69 4.15
C MET A 69 -10.61 -2.81 3.13
N MET A 70 -11.56 -3.76 3.15
CA MET A 70 -11.64 -4.77 2.08
C MET A 70 -12.26 -4.15 0.83
N VAL A 71 -11.53 -4.22 -0.27
CA VAL A 71 -11.90 -3.61 -1.56
C VAL A 71 -11.97 -4.69 -2.63
N ASN A 72 -13.02 -4.63 -3.46
CA ASN A 72 -13.13 -5.45 -4.66
C ASN A 72 -12.38 -4.80 -5.83
N LEU A 73 -11.32 -5.44 -6.29
CA LEU A 73 -10.45 -4.93 -7.35
C LEU A 73 -11.14 -4.84 -8.72
N LYS A 74 -12.21 -5.62 -8.95
CA LYS A 74 -12.97 -5.56 -10.22
C LYS A 74 -13.73 -4.24 -10.38
N THR A 75 -14.24 -3.69 -9.29
CA THR A 75 -15.03 -2.45 -9.30
C THR A 75 -14.23 -1.23 -8.85
N PHE A 76 -13.08 -1.45 -8.21
CA PHE A 76 -12.23 -0.37 -7.72
C PHE A 76 -11.51 0.34 -8.87
N ARG A 77 -11.88 1.59 -9.12
CA ARG A 77 -11.15 2.47 -10.04
C ARG A 77 -9.92 3.01 -9.30
N SER A 78 -8.74 2.59 -9.75
CA SER A 78 -7.42 2.99 -9.23
C SER A 78 -6.96 4.30 -9.85
#